data_AF-A0A1Y4L9G6-F1
#
_entry.id   AF-A0A1Y4L9G6-F1
#
_cell.length_a   1.000
_cell.length_b   1.000
_cell.length_c   1.000
_cell.angle_alpha   90.00
_cell.angle_beta   90.00
_cell.angle_gamma   90.00
#
_symmetry.space_group_name_H-M   'P 1'
#
loop_
_entity.id
_entity.type
_entity.pdbx_description
1 polymer ?
#
loop_
_entity_poly.entity_id
_entity_poly.type
_entity_poly.pdbx_seq_one_letter_code
_entity_poly.pdbx_strand_id
1 'polypeptide(L)'
;MFRTFKIAFLLRNTYKVNGIIYSLKQIPIIKRFLPATLYSNVGLKRFAAILQGIREFFSIFIGKFLYLGLMIVLPAALYKVGKADAFLHMFIFLTLIGGFMNTYMFNPTKDKYYAMILMRMDARKYTLTDYIYAMLKLFIGMSVAASVFALFVDMNVLLALSFPLFAMGMKCFLSGMKLRKYEMTSKVPNENNLSKAEWGTVFLLLAAAYGLPALKITVSIPVYVVIFLVFATGGVWGIWRIQKFESYTELYKFLLVRSAIDPEKIVKDVVEETNRNIICRDEKITSRKTGYEYFHDLFMKRHKKILWKAAKRNACIMAGIFAAVLIGVLVNETFCEKTNELLLTFLPYFVFILYLINPGGRVTKLMFVNCDHSMLNYTFFRQPKAILKLFQIRLKSLALMNLLPAGVIAASLSVLLFVSGGTKSGWDYVILIVSVLAISVFFSVHYLICYYLLQPYKEGAYMESGTYTIVSCVTYFVCFYCMKLRVDIALFGLLAIAFCLAYCIVACVLVYKIAWKTFKIRN
;
A
#
# COMPACT_ATOMS: atom_id res chain seq x y z
N MET A 1 -13.45 -33.38 8.64
CA MET A 1 -13.00 -32.21 7.84
C MET A 1 -14.14 -31.23 7.57
N PHE A 2 -15.32 -31.68 7.12
CA PHE A 2 -16.47 -30.78 6.83
C PHE A 2 -16.94 -29.91 8.02
N ARG A 3 -17.01 -30.46 9.24
CA ARG A 3 -17.32 -29.68 10.46
C ARG A 3 -16.30 -28.55 10.69
N THR A 4 -15.02 -28.84 10.50
CA THR A 4 -13.93 -27.86 10.60
C THR A 4 -14.06 -26.77 9.54
N PHE A 5 -14.41 -27.14 8.30
CA PHE A 5 -14.70 -26.18 7.22
C PHE A 5 -15.81 -25.22 7.63
N LYS A 6 -16.94 -25.75 8.08
CA LYS A 6 -18.12 -24.96 8.44
C LYS A 6 -17.80 -23.96 9.54
N ILE A 7 -17.08 -24.39 10.57
CA ILE A 7 -16.65 -23.51 11.67
C ILE A 7 -15.67 -22.44 11.17
N ALA A 8 -14.65 -22.83 10.39
CA ALA A 8 -13.68 -21.88 9.83
C ALA A 8 -14.34 -20.84 8.93
N PHE A 9 -15.25 -21.26 8.06
CA PHE A 9 -16.00 -20.39 7.15
C PHE A 9 -16.90 -19.41 7.91
N LEU A 10 -17.65 -19.91 8.91
CA LEU A 10 -18.49 -19.06 9.76
C LEU A 10 -17.66 -18.06 10.57
N LEU A 11 -16.51 -18.47 11.10
CA LEU A 11 -15.62 -17.60 11.85
C LEU A 11 -15.04 -16.49 10.96
N ARG A 12 -14.56 -16.85 9.77
CA ARG A 12 -14.07 -15.88 8.76
C ARG A 12 -15.15 -14.88 8.36
N ASN A 13 -16.38 -15.35 8.15
CA ASN A 13 -17.50 -14.46 7.82
C ASN A 13 -17.86 -13.55 8.99
N THR A 14 -17.94 -14.10 10.21
CA THR A 14 -18.26 -13.34 11.42
C THR A 14 -17.22 -12.24 11.67
N TYR A 15 -15.94 -12.55 11.50
CA TYR A 15 -14.86 -11.57 11.65
C TYR A 15 -14.98 -10.42 10.63
N LYS A 16 -15.20 -10.75 9.35
CA LYS A 16 -15.37 -9.73 8.29
C LYS A 16 -16.59 -8.84 8.54
N VAL A 17 -17.73 -9.44 8.91
CA VAL A 17 -18.97 -8.72 9.25
C VAL A 17 -18.74 -7.81 10.45
N ASN A 18 -18.16 -8.32 11.54
CA ASN A 18 -17.87 -7.52 12.73
C ASN A 18 -16.86 -6.40 12.44
N GLY A 19 -15.89 -6.64 11.56
CA GLY A 19 -14.94 -5.63 11.09
C GLY A 19 -15.60 -4.49 10.32
N ILE A 20 -16.60 -4.78 9.48
CA ILE A 20 -17.39 -3.76 8.78
C ILE A 20 -18.22 -2.95 9.80
N ILE A 21 -18.92 -3.63 10.72
CA ILE A 21 -19.71 -2.97 11.77
C ILE A 21 -18.82 -2.07 12.64
N TYR A 22 -17.63 -2.55 13.02
CA TYR A 22 -16.64 -1.79 13.77
C TYR A 22 -16.20 -0.54 13.00
N SER A 23 -15.87 -0.68 11.72
CA SER A 23 -15.45 0.44 10.86
C SER A 23 -16.56 1.49 10.71
N LEU A 24 -17.81 1.06 10.55
CA LEU A 24 -18.97 1.97 10.50
C LEU A 24 -19.19 2.72 11.82
N LYS A 25 -19.00 2.05 12.96
CA LYS A 25 -19.10 2.67 14.30
C LYS A 25 -17.97 3.65 14.62
N GLN A 26 -16.84 3.58 13.92
CA GLN A 26 -15.76 4.58 14.07
C GLN A 26 -16.11 5.93 13.42
N ILE A 27 -17.15 6.00 12.58
CA ILE A 27 -17.60 7.24 11.94
C ILE A 27 -18.46 8.03 12.95
N PRO A 28 -18.06 9.24 13.41
CA PRO A 28 -18.75 9.92 14.53
C PRO A 28 -20.22 10.24 14.27
N ILE A 29 -20.57 10.56 13.03
CA ILE A 29 -21.94 10.87 12.62
C ILE A 29 -22.80 9.61 12.74
N ILE A 30 -22.32 8.50 12.16
CA ILE A 30 -23.03 7.22 12.14
C ILE A 30 -23.05 6.59 13.54
N LYS A 31 -22.00 6.79 14.35
CA LYS A 31 -21.90 6.30 15.74
C LYS A 31 -23.08 6.75 16.61
N ARG A 32 -23.62 7.96 16.39
CA ARG A 32 -24.79 8.46 17.13
C ARG A 32 -26.09 7.73 16.80
N PHE A 33 -26.19 7.17 15.59
CA PHE A 33 -27.36 6.42 15.12
C PHE A 33 -27.23 4.90 15.31
N LEU A 34 -26.03 4.38 15.63
CA LEU A 34 -25.78 2.95 15.77
C LEU A 34 -25.64 2.52 17.25
N PRO A 35 -26.69 1.96 17.87
CA PRO A 35 -26.61 1.47 19.25
C PRO A 35 -25.61 0.32 19.43
N ALA A 36 -25.15 0.09 20.67
CA ALA A 36 -24.26 -1.03 21.01
C ALA A 36 -24.88 -2.40 20.65
N THR A 37 -26.21 -2.51 20.75
CA THR A 37 -27.04 -3.67 20.41
C THR A 37 -26.99 -4.09 18.93
N LEU A 38 -26.40 -3.29 18.03
CA LEU A 38 -26.20 -3.70 16.64
C LEU A 38 -25.34 -4.97 16.50
N TYR A 39 -24.42 -5.22 17.44
CA TYR A 39 -23.61 -6.44 17.44
C TYR A 39 -24.42 -7.69 17.83
N SER A 40 -25.57 -7.55 18.49
CA SER A 40 -26.45 -8.66 18.85
C SER A 40 -27.59 -8.86 17.85
N ASN A 41 -27.91 -7.86 17.00
CA ASN A 41 -29.04 -7.93 16.06
C ASN A 41 -28.88 -9.06 15.02
N VAL A 42 -29.81 -10.01 15.05
CA VAL A 42 -29.83 -11.20 14.18
C VAL A 42 -30.11 -10.85 12.72
N GLY A 43 -30.96 -9.86 12.45
CA GLY A 43 -31.30 -9.41 11.10
C GLY A 43 -30.11 -8.79 10.37
N LEU A 44 -29.37 -7.92 11.05
CA LEU A 44 -28.18 -7.28 10.48
C LEU A 44 -27.05 -8.28 10.23
N LYS A 45 -26.90 -9.29 11.11
CA LYS A 45 -25.98 -10.42 10.88
C LYS A 45 -26.36 -11.26 9.67
N ARG A 46 -27.66 -11.54 9.48
CA ARG A 46 -28.16 -12.26 8.29
C ARG A 46 -27.89 -11.46 7.02
N PHE A 47 -28.21 -10.17 7.00
CA PHE A 47 -27.94 -9.30 5.85
C PHE A 47 -26.44 -9.25 5.50
N ALA A 48 -25.58 -9.05 6.51
CA ALA A 48 -24.15 -9.00 6.30
C ALA A 48 -23.57 -10.36 5.88
N ALA A 49 -24.14 -11.48 6.34
CA ALA A 49 -23.80 -12.82 5.88
C ALA A 49 -24.20 -13.04 4.40
N ILE A 50 -25.37 -12.57 3.97
CA ILE A 50 -25.81 -12.61 2.56
C ILE A 50 -24.84 -11.81 1.69
N LEU A 51 -24.54 -10.56 2.09
CA LEU A 51 -23.59 -9.71 1.35
C LEU A 51 -22.20 -10.35 1.26
N GLN A 52 -21.73 -10.98 2.34
CA GLN A 52 -20.47 -11.71 2.34
C GLN A 52 -20.52 -12.96 1.44
N GLY A 53 -21.66 -13.66 1.37
CA GLY A 53 -21.87 -14.77 0.45
C GLY A 53 -21.80 -14.33 -1.01
N ILE A 54 -22.50 -13.24 -1.35
CA ILE A 54 -22.44 -12.60 -2.68
C ILE A 54 -21.01 -12.22 -3.03
N ARG A 55 -20.31 -11.52 -2.12
CA ARG A 55 -18.90 -11.14 -2.31
C ARG A 55 -18.00 -12.36 -2.50
N GLU A 56 -18.19 -13.42 -1.71
CA GLU A 56 -17.39 -14.64 -1.83
C GLU A 56 -17.61 -15.29 -3.21
N PHE A 57 -18.86 -15.36 -3.69
CA PHE A 57 -19.19 -15.85 -5.03
C PHE A 57 -18.51 -15.04 -6.13
N PHE A 58 -18.68 -13.72 -6.13
CA PHE A 58 -18.04 -12.85 -7.11
C PHE A 58 -16.51 -12.89 -7.03
N SER A 59 -15.93 -13.07 -5.83
CA SER A 59 -14.47 -13.18 -5.66
C SER A 59 -13.86 -14.41 -6.34
N ILE A 60 -14.65 -15.44 -6.64
CA ILE A 60 -14.21 -16.61 -7.40
C ILE A 60 -13.83 -16.20 -8.82
N PHE A 61 -14.64 -15.32 -9.44
CA PHE A 61 -14.55 -14.99 -10.86
C PHE A 61 -13.81 -13.69 -11.14
N ILE A 62 -14.20 -12.59 -10.47
CA ILE A 62 -13.75 -11.23 -10.83
C ILE A 62 -12.22 -11.14 -10.90
N GLY A 63 -11.52 -11.71 -9.91
CA GLY A 63 -10.06 -11.67 -9.89
C GLY A 63 -9.43 -12.43 -11.06
N LYS A 64 -10.05 -13.52 -11.55
CA LYS A 64 -9.56 -14.32 -12.68
C LYS A 64 -9.83 -13.64 -14.02
N PHE A 65 -11.01 -13.04 -14.15
CA PHE A 65 -11.34 -12.22 -15.32
C PHE A 65 -10.42 -11.01 -15.45
N LEU A 66 -10.21 -10.26 -14.35
CA LEU A 66 -9.29 -9.13 -14.35
C LEU A 66 -7.85 -9.56 -14.61
N TYR A 67 -7.40 -10.67 -14.02
CA TYR A 67 -6.06 -11.21 -14.25
C TYR A 67 -5.84 -11.58 -15.72
N LEU A 68 -6.69 -12.43 -16.30
CA LEU A 68 -6.55 -12.84 -17.70
C LEU A 68 -6.75 -11.67 -18.66
N GLY A 69 -7.77 -10.83 -18.44
CA GLY A 69 -8.07 -9.70 -19.30
C GLY A 69 -6.96 -8.66 -19.29
N LEU A 70 -6.58 -8.15 -18.11
CA LEU A 70 -5.64 -7.03 -17.99
C LEU A 70 -4.18 -7.44 -18.12
N MET A 71 -3.79 -8.61 -17.60
CA MET A 71 -2.37 -9.01 -17.56
C MET A 71 -1.95 -9.88 -18.75
N ILE A 72 -2.90 -10.46 -19.49
CA ILE A 72 -2.60 -11.38 -20.60
C ILE A 72 -3.22 -10.91 -21.90
N VAL A 73 -4.55 -10.80 -21.99
CA VAL A 73 -5.24 -10.51 -23.26
C VAL A 73 -4.93 -9.11 -23.77
N LEU A 74 -5.00 -8.09 -22.91
CA LEU A 74 -4.67 -6.72 -23.30
C LEU A 74 -3.20 -6.59 -23.76
N PRO A 75 -2.19 -7.08 -23.01
CA PRO A 75 -0.80 -7.10 -23.49
C PRO A 75 -0.61 -7.93 -24.75
N ALA A 76 -1.30 -9.07 -24.90
CA ALA A 76 -1.19 -9.93 -26.07
C ALA A 76 -1.55 -9.17 -27.36
N ALA A 77 -2.55 -8.28 -27.27
CA ALA A 77 -2.98 -7.45 -28.40
C ALA A 77 -1.93 -6.41 -28.85
N LEU A 78 -0.91 -6.11 -28.03
CA LEU A 78 0.15 -5.15 -28.36
C LEU A 78 1.28 -5.77 -29.20
N TYR A 79 1.39 -7.09 -29.24
CA TYR A 79 2.48 -7.80 -29.92
C TYR A 79 2.11 -8.21 -31.34
N LYS A 80 3.09 -8.19 -32.24
CA LYS A 80 2.97 -8.64 -33.64
C LYS A 80 3.20 -10.16 -33.76
N VAL A 81 2.58 -10.94 -32.89
CA VAL A 81 2.63 -12.42 -32.86
C VAL A 81 1.19 -12.95 -32.78
N GLY A 82 0.96 -14.22 -33.10
CA GLY A 82 -0.33 -14.87 -32.92
C GLY A 82 -0.87 -14.64 -31.50
N LYS A 83 -2.12 -14.16 -31.39
CA LYS A 83 -2.73 -13.80 -30.10
C LYS A 83 -2.76 -14.99 -29.15
N ALA A 84 -3.03 -16.20 -29.65
CA ALA A 84 -3.04 -17.45 -28.88
C ALA A 84 -1.65 -17.82 -28.34
N ASP A 85 -0.61 -17.66 -29.15
CA ASP A 85 0.77 -17.97 -28.74
C ASP A 85 1.28 -16.98 -27.69
N ALA A 86 0.98 -15.68 -27.87
CA ALA A 86 1.30 -14.65 -26.89
C ALA A 86 0.54 -14.88 -25.57
N PHE A 87 -0.75 -15.24 -25.66
CA PHE A 87 -1.57 -15.58 -24.50
C PHE A 87 -0.97 -16.77 -23.73
N LEU A 88 -0.68 -17.87 -24.43
CA LEU A 88 -0.14 -19.09 -23.83
C LEU A 88 1.23 -18.83 -23.17
N HIS A 89 2.11 -18.13 -23.88
CA HIS A 89 3.42 -17.74 -23.37
C HIS A 89 3.31 -16.96 -22.06
N MET A 90 2.57 -15.85 -22.05
CA MET A 90 2.40 -15.03 -20.85
C MET A 90 1.70 -15.80 -19.72
N PHE A 91 0.72 -16.63 -20.06
CA PHE A 91 0.01 -17.45 -19.07
C PHE A 91 0.95 -18.40 -18.31
N ILE A 92 1.90 -19.04 -18.99
CA ILE A 92 2.89 -19.92 -18.36
C ILE A 92 3.70 -19.15 -17.31
N PHE A 93 4.40 -18.08 -17.74
CA PHE A 93 5.31 -17.34 -16.88
C PHE A 93 4.60 -16.65 -15.71
N LEU A 94 3.42 -16.05 -15.96
CA LEU A 94 2.64 -15.43 -14.89
C LEU A 94 2.06 -16.47 -13.91
N THR A 95 1.75 -17.69 -14.37
CA THR A 95 1.36 -18.78 -13.48
C THR A 95 2.52 -19.26 -12.62
N LEU A 96 3.75 -19.31 -13.17
CA LEU A 96 4.95 -19.62 -12.41
C LEU A 96 5.17 -18.57 -11.30
N ILE A 97 5.09 -17.27 -11.64
CA ILE A 97 5.15 -16.16 -10.68
C ILE A 97 4.08 -16.34 -9.60
N GLY A 98 2.83 -16.59 -10.02
CA GLY A 98 1.70 -16.81 -9.13
C GLY A 98 1.88 -17.99 -8.18
N GLY A 99 2.61 -19.04 -8.59
CA GLY A 99 3.00 -20.16 -7.75
C GLY A 99 4.03 -19.78 -6.68
N PHE A 100 5.08 -19.03 -7.05
CA PHE A 100 6.11 -18.61 -6.09
C PHE A 100 5.56 -17.65 -5.03
N MET A 101 4.79 -16.65 -5.48
CA MET A 101 4.31 -15.56 -4.62
C MET A 101 3.17 -15.99 -3.71
N ASN A 102 2.27 -16.85 -4.18
CA ASN A 102 1.03 -17.15 -3.47
C ASN A 102 0.65 -18.61 -3.66
N THR A 103 0.80 -19.44 -2.64
CA THR A 103 0.25 -20.80 -2.67
C THR A 103 -1.05 -20.92 -1.88
N TYR A 104 -1.56 -19.82 -1.29
CA TYR A 104 -2.72 -19.72 -0.39
C TYR A 104 -2.52 -20.34 1.00
N MET A 105 -1.57 -21.28 1.14
CA MET A 105 -1.32 -21.97 2.40
C MET A 105 -0.63 -21.04 3.42
N PHE A 106 0.48 -20.42 3.02
CA PHE A 106 1.38 -19.73 3.96
C PHE A 106 1.13 -18.22 4.07
N ASN A 107 -0.10 -17.79 3.76
CA ASN A 107 -0.52 -16.42 4.00
C ASN A 107 -1.03 -16.26 5.44
N PRO A 108 -0.37 -15.44 6.29
CA PRO A 108 -0.82 -15.16 7.64
C PRO A 108 -1.98 -14.17 7.63
N THR A 109 -3.18 -14.68 7.91
CA THR A 109 -4.39 -13.85 8.01
C THR A 109 -4.94 -13.84 9.44
N LYS A 110 -5.65 -12.77 9.81
CA LYS A 110 -6.19 -12.62 11.18
C LYS A 110 -7.19 -13.73 11.53
N ASP A 111 -8.05 -14.13 10.59
CA ASP A 111 -8.98 -15.25 10.76
C ASP A 111 -8.27 -16.57 11.06
N LYS A 112 -7.13 -16.86 10.41
CA LYS A 112 -6.27 -18.01 10.73
C LYS A 112 -5.71 -17.92 12.16
N TYR A 113 -5.28 -16.73 12.60
CA TYR A 113 -4.82 -16.49 13.98
C TYR A 113 -5.93 -16.76 15.01
N TYR A 114 -7.12 -16.19 14.82
CA TYR A 114 -8.26 -16.43 15.71
C TYR A 114 -8.64 -17.92 15.76
N ALA A 115 -8.70 -18.58 14.61
CA ALA A 115 -9.07 -19.99 14.54
C ALA A 115 -8.06 -20.91 15.24
N MET A 116 -6.76 -20.79 14.90
CA MET A 116 -5.75 -21.75 15.35
C MET A 116 -5.12 -21.39 16.70
N ILE A 117 -4.90 -20.10 16.99
CA ILE A 117 -4.24 -19.66 18.22
C ILE A 117 -5.25 -19.44 19.35
N LEU A 118 -6.29 -18.66 19.10
CA LEU A 118 -7.25 -18.28 20.15
C LEU A 118 -8.30 -19.37 20.40
N MET A 119 -8.90 -19.89 19.33
CA MET A 119 -9.93 -20.94 19.41
C MET A 119 -9.34 -22.36 19.43
N ARG A 120 -8.01 -22.49 19.39
CA ARG A 120 -7.27 -23.77 19.44
C ARG A 120 -7.79 -24.82 18.46
N MET A 121 -8.24 -24.41 17.27
CA MET A 121 -8.62 -25.36 16.22
C MET A 121 -7.40 -26.14 15.73
N ASP A 122 -7.61 -27.43 15.43
CA ASP A 122 -6.60 -28.31 14.82
C ASP A 122 -6.05 -27.69 13.52
N ALA A 123 -4.76 -27.31 13.55
CA ALA A 123 -4.11 -26.58 12.47
C ALA A 123 -4.01 -27.41 11.18
N ARG A 124 -3.83 -28.72 11.27
CA ARG A 124 -3.76 -29.62 10.11
C ARG A 124 -5.13 -29.70 9.44
N LYS A 125 -6.18 -30.00 10.19
CA LYS A 125 -7.55 -30.08 9.66
C LYS A 125 -8.01 -28.75 9.09
N TYR A 126 -7.72 -27.64 9.77
CA TYR A 126 -8.01 -26.29 9.27
C TYR A 126 -7.31 -26.03 7.94
N THR A 127 -5.99 -26.24 7.89
CA THR A 127 -5.16 -25.93 6.71
C THR A 127 -5.56 -26.73 5.49
N LEU A 128 -5.71 -28.05 5.64
CA LEU A 128 -6.09 -28.91 4.51
C LEU A 128 -7.44 -28.51 3.93
N THR A 129 -8.40 -28.20 4.82
CA THR A 129 -9.75 -27.84 4.43
C THR A 129 -9.80 -26.47 3.74
N ASP A 130 -9.10 -25.46 4.28
CA ASP A 130 -8.99 -24.13 3.68
C ASP A 130 -8.24 -24.19 2.33
N TYR A 131 -7.20 -25.02 2.24
CA TYR A 131 -6.43 -25.22 1.01
C TYR A 131 -7.26 -25.90 -0.09
N ILE A 132 -8.00 -26.96 0.24
CA ILE A 132 -8.93 -27.61 -0.71
C ILE A 132 -9.96 -26.61 -1.21
N TYR A 133 -10.55 -25.81 -0.31
CA TYR A 133 -11.51 -24.76 -0.69
C TYR A 133 -10.87 -23.70 -1.62
N ALA A 134 -9.65 -23.27 -1.34
CA ALA A 134 -8.92 -22.33 -2.19
C ALA A 134 -8.61 -22.91 -3.58
N MET A 135 -8.22 -24.19 -3.65
CA MET A 135 -7.99 -24.92 -4.91
C MET A 135 -9.28 -25.07 -5.73
N LEU A 136 -10.42 -25.40 -5.10
CA LEU A 136 -11.71 -25.47 -5.78
C LEU A 136 -12.13 -24.12 -6.37
N LYS A 137 -11.96 -23.03 -5.61
CA LYS A 137 -12.22 -21.67 -6.12
C LYS A 137 -11.30 -21.32 -7.29
N LEU A 138 -10.02 -21.69 -7.20
CA LEU A 138 -9.08 -21.49 -8.30
C LEU A 138 -9.54 -22.26 -9.54
N PHE A 139 -9.90 -23.54 -9.40
CA PHE A 139 -10.38 -24.37 -10.50
C PHE A 139 -11.61 -23.76 -11.16
N ILE A 140 -12.70 -23.57 -10.41
CA ILE A 140 -13.98 -23.08 -10.96
C ILE A 140 -13.82 -21.71 -11.62
N GLY A 141 -13.22 -20.75 -10.90
CA GLY A 141 -13.08 -19.39 -11.40
C GLY A 141 -12.16 -19.28 -12.60
N MET A 142 -11.06 -20.04 -12.60
CA MET A 142 -10.10 -20.02 -13.69
C MET A 142 -10.60 -20.80 -14.91
N SER A 143 -11.31 -21.92 -14.75
CA SER A 143 -11.93 -22.65 -15.86
C SER A 143 -12.88 -21.74 -16.65
N VAL A 144 -13.82 -21.07 -15.96
CA VAL A 144 -14.79 -20.18 -16.62
C VAL A 144 -14.08 -19.01 -17.32
N ALA A 145 -13.16 -18.34 -16.64
CA ALA A 145 -12.45 -17.20 -17.22
C ALA A 145 -11.55 -17.63 -18.41
N ALA A 146 -10.85 -18.77 -18.30
CA ALA A 146 -10.00 -19.30 -19.36
C ALA A 146 -10.81 -19.69 -20.60
N SER A 147 -11.96 -20.36 -20.43
CA SER A 147 -12.83 -20.71 -21.56
C SER A 147 -13.35 -19.48 -22.29
N VAL A 148 -13.78 -18.44 -21.56
CA VAL A 148 -14.24 -17.18 -22.17
C VAL A 148 -13.12 -16.51 -22.96
N PHE A 149 -11.94 -16.34 -22.38
CA PHE A 149 -10.82 -15.68 -23.08
C PHE A 149 -10.18 -16.53 -24.18
N ALA A 150 -10.30 -17.85 -24.13
CA ALA A 150 -9.90 -18.73 -25.22
C ALA A 150 -10.69 -18.44 -26.50
N LEU A 151 -12.00 -18.17 -26.38
CA LEU A 151 -12.84 -17.78 -27.51
C LEU A 151 -12.43 -16.42 -28.09
N PHE A 152 -12.07 -15.45 -27.25
CA PHE A 152 -11.62 -14.12 -27.71
C PHE A 152 -10.28 -14.13 -28.45
N VAL A 153 -9.50 -15.18 -28.28
CA VAL A 153 -8.13 -15.31 -28.77
C VAL A 153 -8.03 -16.43 -29.84
N ASP A 154 -9.17 -16.98 -30.26
CA ASP A 154 -9.28 -18.07 -31.25
C ASP A 154 -8.50 -19.33 -30.87
N MET A 155 -8.45 -19.65 -29.56
CA MET A 155 -7.73 -20.81 -29.01
C MET A 155 -8.70 -21.94 -28.65
N ASN A 156 -8.23 -23.19 -28.79
CA ASN A 156 -9.02 -24.36 -28.43
C ASN A 156 -9.42 -24.35 -26.93
N VAL A 157 -10.73 -24.40 -26.66
CA VAL A 157 -11.29 -24.38 -25.30
C VAL A 157 -10.82 -25.58 -24.47
N LEU A 158 -10.57 -26.74 -25.09
CA LEU A 158 -10.05 -27.92 -24.40
C LEU A 158 -8.63 -27.68 -23.86
N LEU A 159 -7.80 -26.97 -24.62
CA LEU A 159 -6.48 -26.54 -24.15
C LEU A 159 -6.63 -25.56 -22.97
N ALA A 160 -7.59 -24.64 -23.04
CA ALA A 160 -7.85 -23.67 -21.97
C ALA A 160 -8.31 -24.33 -20.64
N LEU A 161 -8.99 -25.47 -20.71
CA LEU A 161 -9.37 -26.25 -19.52
C LEU A 161 -8.17 -26.90 -18.82
N SER A 162 -7.01 -27.02 -19.48
CA SER A 162 -5.77 -27.48 -18.82
C SER A 162 -5.12 -26.42 -17.93
N PHE A 163 -5.41 -25.13 -18.16
CA PHE A 163 -4.87 -24.00 -17.38
C PHE A 163 -5.16 -24.01 -15.88
N PRO A 164 -6.40 -24.24 -15.42
CA PRO A 164 -6.69 -24.39 -13.98
C PRO A 164 -5.92 -25.56 -13.36
N LEU A 165 -5.78 -26.68 -14.08
CA LEU A 165 -5.04 -27.85 -13.61
C LEU A 165 -3.54 -27.55 -13.53
N PHE A 166 -2.97 -26.86 -14.51
CA PHE A 166 -1.59 -26.38 -14.48
C PHE A 166 -1.34 -25.49 -13.25
N ALA A 167 -2.20 -24.49 -13.03
CA ALA A 167 -2.08 -23.57 -11.91
C ALA A 167 -2.22 -24.28 -10.55
N MET A 168 -3.09 -25.28 -10.44
CA MET A 168 -3.23 -26.12 -9.25
C MET A 168 -1.98 -26.98 -9.03
N GLY A 169 -1.51 -27.68 -10.06
CA GLY A 169 -0.32 -28.52 -10.01
C GLY A 169 0.91 -27.75 -9.54
N MET A 170 1.14 -26.58 -10.13
CA MET A 170 2.22 -25.66 -9.75
C MET A 170 2.12 -25.23 -8.27
N LYS A 171 0.94 -24.82 -7.79
CA LYS A 171 0.75 -24.40 -6.39
C LYS A 171 0.92 -25.55 -5.40
N CYS A 172 0.45 -26.74 -5.73
CA CYS A 172 0.62 -27.94 -4.91
C CYS A 172 2.10 -28.36 -4.84
N PHE A 173 2.78 -28.39 -5.98
CA PHE A 173 4.21 -28.72 -6.05
C PHE A 173 5.05 -27.78 -5.18
N LEU A 174 4.89 -26.47 -5.37
CA LEU A 174 5.63 -25.46 -4.60
C LEU A 174 5.26 -25.46 -3.11
N SER A 175 4.00 -25.73 -2.76
CA SER A 175 3.63 -25.88 -1.35
C SER A 175 4.32 -27.08 -0.72
N GLY A 176 4.37 -28.22 -1.41
CA GLY A 176 5.11 -29.40 -0.98
C GLY A 176 6.61 -29.13 -0.81
N MET A 177 7.22 -28.38 -1.74
CA MET A 177 8.62 -27.96 -1.63
C MET A 177 8.86 -27.05 -0.43
N LYS A 178 7.99 -26.06 -0.18
CA LYS A 178 8.08 -25.15 0.97
C LYS A 178 7.97 -25.92 2.29
N LEU A 179 7.08 -26.90 2.39
CA LEU A 179 6.98 -27.79 3.56
C LEU A 179 8.24 -28.63 3.76
N ARG A 180 8.76 -29.25 2.68
CA ARG A 180 10.01 -30.02 2.75
C ARG A 180 11.19 -29.16 3.20
N LYS A 181 11.29 -27.94 2.67
CA LYS A 181 12.33 -26.99 3.07
C LYS A 181 12.20 -26.58 4.53
N TYR A 182 10.97 -26.39 5.03
CA TYR A 182 10.73 -26.10 6.44
C TYR A 182 11.25 -27.23 7.33
N GLU A 183 10.96 -28.50 7.04
CA GLU A 183 11.49 -29.61 7.84
C GLU A 183 13.02 -29.67 7.85
N MET A 184 13.67 -29.36 6.72
CA MET A 184 15.13 -29.40 6.60
C MET A 184 15.85 -28.21 7.25
N THR A 185 15.21 -27.03 7.26
CA THR A 185 15.89 -25.77 7.61
C THR A 185 15.24 -25.00 8.76
N SER A 186 14.10 -25.47 9.26
CA SER A 186 13.20 -24.78 10.20
C SER A 186 12.80 -23.35 9.75
N LYS A 187 13.03 -23.01 8.48
CA LYS A 187 12.72 -21.68 7.95
C LYS A 187 11.25 -21.60 7.57
N VAL A 188 10.49 -20.84 8.36
CA VAL A 188 9.05 -20.65 8.16
C VAL A 188 8.77 -19.91 6.85
N PRO A 189 7.99 -20.51 5.92
CA PRO A 189 7.57 -19.81 4.70
C PRO A 189 6.55 -18.71 5.03
N ASN A 190 6.67 -17.55 4.38
CA ASN A 190 5.73 -16.44 4.55
C ASN A 190 5.48 -15.75 3.20
N GLU A 191 4.25 -15.86 2.69
CA GLU A 191 3.86 -15.28 1.40
C GLU A 191 3.82 -13.73 1.41
N ASN A 192 3.66 -13.11 2.57
CA ASN A 192 3.62 -11.65 2.68
C ASN A 192 5.03 -11.01 2.74
N ASN A 193 6.08 -11.81 2.90
CA ASN A 193 7.47 -11.36 3.02
C ASN A 193 8.39 -12.23 2.17
N LEU A 194 8.37 -11.99 0.85
CA LEU A 194 9.28 -12.61 -0.11
C LEU A 194 10.72 -12.12 0.11
N SER A 195 11.67 -13.04 -0.01
CA SER A 195 13.11 -12.77 0.01
C SER A 195 13.58 -12.03 -1.24
N LYS A 196 14.77 -11.40 -1.17
CA LYS A 196 15.37 -10.72 -2.32
C LYS A 196 15.56 -11.64 -3.53
N ALA A 197 15.92 -12.90 -3.29
CA ALA A 197 16.07 -13.91 -4.33
C ALA A 197 14.74 -14.23 -5.01
N GLU A 198 13.66 -14.42 -4.23
CA GLU A 198 12.31 -14.64 -4.78
C GLU A 198 11.83 -13.44 -5.61
N TRP A 199 12.09 -12.21 -5.16
CA TRP A 199 11.81 -11.02 -5.95
C TRP A 199 12.63 -10.95 -7.25
N GLY A 200 13.90 -11.36 -7.22
CA GLY A 200 14.74 -11.46 -8.41
C GLY A 200 14.17 -12.46 -9.43
N THR A 201 13.73 -13.63 -8.97
CA THR A 201 13.06 -14.62 -9.82
C THR A 201 11.76 -14.08 -10.41
N VAL A 202 10.94 -13.37 -9.62
CA VAL A 202 9.71 -12.73 -10.13
C VAL A 202 10.01 -11.71 -11.22
N PHE A 203 11.00 -10.84 -11.02
CA PHE A 203 11.39 -9.84 -12.01
C PHE A 203 11.89 -10.48 -13.31
N LEU A 204 12.71 -11.54 -13.19
CA LEU A 204 13.22 -12.28 -14.32
C LEU A 204 12.10 -12.98 -15.11
N LEU A 205 11.17 -13.65 -14.42
CA LEU A 205 10.02 -14.29 -15.07
C LEU A 205 9.07 -13.28 -15.72
N LEU A 206 8.92 -12.09 -15.13
CA LEU A 206 8.08 -11.02 -15.67
C LEU A 206 8.72 -10.40 -16.92
N ALA A 207 10.04 -10.19 -16.90
CA ALA A 207 10.80 -9.78 -18.07
C ALA A 207 10.72 -10.83 -19.19
N ALA A 208 10.78 -12.12 -18.86
CA ALA A 208 10.57 -13.19 -19.84
C ALA A 208 9.15 -13.18 -20.43
N ALA A 209 8.12 -13.08 -19.57
CA ALA A 209 6.71 -13.06 -19.96
C ALA A 209 6.39 -11.99 -21.03
N TYR A 210 6.89 -10.77 -20.84
CA TYR A 210 6.55 -9.62 -21.69
C TYR A 210 7.64 -9.25 -22.70
N GLY A 211 8.91 -9.56 -22.40
CA GLY A 211 10.05 -9.23 -23.25
C GLY A 211 10.21 -10.18 -24.44
N LEU A 212 10.02 -11.48 -24.23
CA LEU A 212 10.19 -12.48 -25.30
C LEU A 212 9.16 -12.33 -26.44
N PRO A 213 7.86 -12.09 -26.16
CA PRO A 213 6.89 -11.80 -27.23
C PRO A 213 7.23 -10.54 -28.04
N ALA A 214 7.88 -9.53 -27.44
CA ALA A 214 8.36 -8.34 -28.15
C ALA A 214 9.42 -8.69 -29.20
N LEU A 215 10.24 -9.70 -28.90
CA LEU A 215 11.25 -10.27 -29.81
C LEU A 215 10.68 -11.33 -30.77
N LYS A 216 9.35 -11.52 -30.79
CA LYS A 216 8.64 -12.56 -31.56
C LYS A 216 8.98 -14.00 -31.15
N ILE A 217 9.48 -14.19 -29.93
CA ILE A 217 9.75 -15.52 -29.35
C ILE A 217 8.58 -15.89 -28.45
N THR A 218 7.78 -16.87 -28.85
CA THR A 218 6.67 -17.41 -28.06
C THR A 218 6.86 -18.89 -27.75
N VAL A 219 6.18 -19.38 -26.71
CA VAL A 219 6.20 -20.81 -26.36
C VAL A 219 5.17 -21.53 -27.22
N SER A 220 5.58 -22.62 -27.87
CA SER A 220 4.68 -23.46 -28.66
C SER A 220 3.82 -24.38 -27.78
N ILE A 221 2.67 -24.81 -28.32
CA ILE A 221 1.74 -25.70 -27.61
C ILE A 221 2.40 -26.99 -27.10
N PRO A 222 3.26 -27.70 -27.87
CA PRO A 222 3.92 -28.92 -27.36
C PRO A 222 4.79 -28.65 -26.13
N VAL A 223 5.52 -27.54 -26.10
CA VAL A 223 6.35 -27.14 -24.96
C VAL A 223 5.47 -26.85 -23.74
N TYR A 224 4.33 -26.16 -23.94
CA TYR A 224 3.34 -25.97 -22.88
C TYR A 224 2.86 -27.31 -22.31
N VAL A 225 2.50 -28.29 -23.15
CA VAL A 225 2.00 -29.60 -22.71
C VAL A 225 3.04 -30.32 -21.85
N VAL A 226 4.33 -30.29 -22.24
CA VAL A 226 5.41 -30.87 -21.45
C VAL A 226 5.51 -30.18 -20.07
N ILE A 227 5.52 -28.85 -20.04
CA ILE A 227 5.56 -28.08 -18.79
C ILE A 227 4.35 -28.40 -17.92
N PHE A 228 3.15 -28.45 -18.51
CA PHE A 228 1.92 -28.82 -17.82
C PHE A 228 2.03 -30.21 -17.17
N LEU A 229 2.49 -31.23 -17.91
CA LEU A 229 2.63 -32.59 -17.39
C LEU A 229 3.65 -32.67 -16.24
N VAL A 230 4.77 -31.95 -16.34
CA VAL A 230 5.78 -31.86 -15.26
C VAL A 230 5.17 -31.28 -13.99
N PHE A 231 4.41 -30.18 -14.08
CA PHE A 231 3.81 -29.56 -12.90
C PHE A 231 2.54 -30.27 -12.42
N ALA A 232 1.83 -30.98 -13.29
CA ALA A 232 0.72 -31.85 -12.90
C ALA A 232 1.23 -33.03 -12.07
N THR A 233 2.26 -33.73 -12.54
CA THR A 233 2.90 -34.84 -11.81
C THR A 233 3.58 -34.37 -10.53
N GLY A 234 4.34 -33.27 -10.58
CA GLY A 234 4.89 -32.62 -9.39
C GLY A 234 3.80 -32.17 -8.41
N GLY A 235 2.64 -31.75 -8.92
CA GLY A 235 1.45 -31.42 -8.14
C GLY A 235 0.94 -32.60 -7.31
N VAL A 236 0.91 -33.81 -7.89
CA VAL A 236 0.55 -35.05 -7.18
C VAL A 236 1.52 -35.32 -6.02
N TRP A 237 2.83 -35.21 -6.27
CA TRP A 237 3.84 -35.29 -5.21
C TRP A 237 3.61 -34.22 -4.12
N GLY A 238 3.28 -33.00 -4.53
CA GLY A 238 2.96 -31.90 -3.62
C GLY A 238 1.75 -32.21 -2.73
N ILE A 239 0.68 -32.77 -3.28
CA ILE A 239 -0.51 -33.20 -2.54
C ILE A 239 -0.16 -34.27 -1.52
N TRP A 240 0.58 -35.32 -1.94
CA TRP A 240 1.05 -36.38 -1.03
C TRP A 240 1.83 -35.77 0.14
N ARG A 241 2.72 -34.81 -0.16
CA ARG A 241 3.54 -34.17 0.86
C ARG A 241 2.73 -33.31 1.83
N ILE A 242 1.78 -32.52 1.31
CA ILE A 242 0.85 -31.72 2.10
C ILE A 242 0.04 -32.60 3.05
N GLN A 243 -0.39 -33.78 2.61
CA GLN A 243 -1.14 -34.71 3.45
C GLN A 243 -0.27 -35.36 4.53
N LYS A 244 0.97 -35.74 4.20
CA LYS A 244 1.92 -36.40 5.12
C LYS A 244 2.54 -35.45 6.16
N PHE A 245 2.53 -34.14 5.94
CA PHE A 245 3.10 -33.17 6.87
C PHE A 245 2.34 -33.14 8.21
N GLU A 246 3.06 -33.28 9.34
CA GLU A 246 2.45 -33.39 10.67
C GLU A 246 2.59 -32.11 11.50
N SER A 247 3.71 -31.39 11.37
CA SER A 247 4.05 -30.19 12.18
C SER A 247 3.31 -28.91 11.76
N TYR A 248 2.03 -29.01 11.35
CA TYR A 248 1.21 -27.86 10.99
C TYR A 248 1.00 -26.89 12.16
N THR A 249 0.78 -27.41 13.37
CA THR A 249 0.54 -26.58 14.55
C THR A 249 1.74 -25.69 14.86
N GLU A 250 2.95 -26.24 14.82
CA GLU A 250 4.19 -25.51 15.06
C GLU A 250 4.45 -24.47 13.96
N LEU A 251 4.37 -24.89 12.70
CA LEU A 251 4.55 -24.03 11.54
C LEU A 251 3.61 -22.81 11.59
N TYR A 252 2.31 -23.05 11.86
CA TYR A 252 1.34 -21.95 11.96
C TYR A 252 1.49 -21.13 13.24
N LYS A 253 1.94 -21.70 14.36
CA LYS A 253 2.24 -20.92 15.57
C LYS A 253 3.35 -19.91 15.26
N PHE A 254 4.45 -20.34 14.66
CA PHE A 254 5.51 -19.40 14.27
C PHE A 254 5.06 -18.42 13.20
N LEU A 255 4.36 -18.88 12.16
CA LEU A 255 3.88 -18.02 11.08
C LEU A 255 2.91 -16.95 11.60
N LEU A 256 1.91 -17.34 12.41
CA LEU A 256 0.82 -16.49 12.87
C LEU A 256 1.21 -15.62 14.06
N VAL A 257 2.02 -16.10 15.00
CA VAL A 257 2.51 -15.27 16.11
C VAL A 257 3.49 -14.23 15.60
N ARG A 258 4.43 -14.62 14.73
CA ARG A 258 5.36 -13.66 14.12
C ARG A 258 4.59 -12.60 13.32
N SER A 259 3.60 -13.01 12.53
CA SER A 259 2.76 -12.08 11.74
C SER A 259 1.78 -11.25 12.57
N ALA A 260 1.29 -11.75 13.72
CA ALA A 260 0.44 -11.04 14.67
C ALA A 260 1.23 -10.10 15.60
N ILE A 261 2.54 -10.32 15.75
CA ILE A 261 3.50 -9.35 16.29
C ILE A 261 3.99 -8.38 15.20
N ASP A 262 3.98 -8.79 13.92
CA ASP A 262 4.32 -7.99 12.73
C ASP A 262 3.19 -7.12 12.08
N PRO A 263 1.95 -6.94 12.60
CA PRO A 263 0.87 -6.34 11.81
C PRO A 263 1.02 -4.83 11.62
N GLU A 264 2.20 -4.27 11.89
CA GLU A 264 2.56 -2.93 11.50
C GLU A 264 4.03 -2.86 11.07
N LYS A 265 4.32 -3.14 9.79
CA LYS A 265 5.57 -2.71 9.13
C LYS A 265 5.90 -1.23 9.43
N ILE A 266 4.87 -0.40 9.66
CA ILE A 266 5.02 1.02 10.03
C ILE A 266 5.48 1.19 11.49
N VAL A 267 5.09 0.30 12.41
CA VAL A 267 5.55 0.36 13.82
C VAL A 267 6.83 -0.41 14.00
N LYS A 268 7.09 -1.50 13.28
CA LYS A 268 8.40 -2.14 13.32
C LYS A 268 9.50 -1.30 12.69
N ASP A 269 9.30 -0.67 11.54
CA ASP A 269 10.34 0.20 10.99
C ASP A 269 10.61 1.40 11.93
N VAL A 270 9.58 1.93 12.60
CA VAL A 270 9.74 3.04 13.54
C VAL A 270 10.30 2.59 14.90
N VAL A 271 9.83 1.47 15.46
CA VAL A 271 10.18 0.94 16.79
C VAL A 271 11.45 0.09 16.75
N GLU A 272 11.74 -0.69 15.70
CA GLU A 272 13.05 -1.35 15.57
C GLU A 272 14.16 -0.36 15.22
N GLU A 273 13.90 0.68 14.40
CA GLU A 273 14.90 1.72 14.12
C GLU A 273 15.09 2.65 15.33
N THR A 274 14.07 2.82 16.19
CA THR A 274 14.20 3.47 17.51
C THR A 274 14.87 2.55 18.53
N ASN A 275 14.50 1.27 18.62
CA ASN A 275 15.08 0.30 19.57
C ASN A 275 16.53 -0.07 19.24
N ARG A 276 16.91 -0.16 17.96
CA ARG A 276 18.33 -0.28 17.56
C ARG A 276 19.13 0.96 17.97
N ASN A 277 18.50 2.15 17.99
CA ASN A 277 19.11 3.38 18.47
C ASN A 277 18.98 3.59 19.98
N ILE A 278 18.12 2.86 20.70
CA ILE A 278 18.08 2.84 22.18
C ILE A 278 19.34 2.13 22.73
N ILE A 279 19.95 1.22 21.95
CA ILE A 279 21.21 0.56 22.30
C ILE A 279 22.43 1.47 22.04
N CYS A 280 22.28 2.59 21.33
CA CYS A 280 23.29 3.63 21.23
C CYS A 280 22.81 4.89 21.96
N ARG A 281 23.02 4.95 23.28
CA ARG A 281 23.10 6.24 23.98
C ARG A 281 24.27 7.01 23.38
N ASP A 282 24.02 7.76 22.31
CA ASP A 282 24.97 8.74 21.81
C ASP A 282 24.97 9.92 22.80
N GLU A 283 25.82 9.84 23.82
CA GLU A 283 26.04 10.89 24.83
C GLU A 283 26.55 12.21 24.21
N LYS A 284 26.88 12.20 22.91
CA LYS A 284 27.37 13.35 22.14
C LYS A 284 26.28 14.30 21.61
N ILE A 285 24.99 13.93 21.67
CA ILE A 285 23.90 14.80 21.15
C ILE A 285 23.52 15.85 22.19
N THR A 286 24.08 17.05 22.07
CA THR A 286 23.75 18.21 22.92
C THR A 286 22.88 19.24 22.18
N SER A 287 22.09 20.01 22.94
CA SER A 287 21.34 21.15 22.44
C SER A 287 21.52 22.35 23.36
N ARG A 288 21.64 23.54 22.78
CA ARG A 288 21.78 24.82 23.50
C ARG A 288 20.44 25.54 23.69
N LYS A 289 19.33 24.95 23.23
CA LYS A 289 17.99 25.54 23.34
C LYS A 289 17.37 25.25 24.71
N THR A 290 16.28 25.95 25.06
CA THR A 290 15.57 25.78 26.33
C THR A 290 14.08 25.46 26.14
N GLY A 291 13.47 24.84 27.14
CA GLY A 291 12.03 24.51 27.16
C GLY A 291 11.58 23.56 26.04
N TYR A 292 10.42 23.82 25.43
CA TYR A 292 9.85 22.97 24.36
C TYR A 292 10.73 22.83 23.12
N GLU A 293 11.53 23.87 22.80
CA GLU A 293 12.45 23.83 21.66
C GLU A 293 13.62 22.89 21.89
N TYR A 294 14.08 22.77 23.14
CA TYR A 294 15.12 21.83 23.53
C TYR A 294 14.70 20.38 23.25
N PHE A 295 13.52 19.99 23.73
CA PHE A 295 12.99 18.63 23.52
C PHE A 295 12.82 18.30 22.03
N HIS A 296 12.25 19.23 21.27
CA HIS A 296 12.07 19.04 19.83
C HIS A 296 13.41 18.97 19.09
N ASP A 297 14.38 19.82 19.43
CA ASP A 297 15.70 19.81 18.81
C ASP A 297 16.46 18.50 19.08
N LEU A 298 16.41 17.98 20.31
CA LEU A 298 16.99 16.68 20.65
C LEU A 298 16.34 15.55 19.83
N PHE A 299 15.01 15.53 19.73
CA PHE A 299 14.28 14.56 18.91
C PHE A 299 14.72 14.62 17.44
N MET A 300 14.77 15.83 16.86
CA MET A 300 15.15 16.04 15.47
C MET A 300 16.59 15.59 15.20
N LYS A 301 17.53 15.85 16.12
CA LYS A 301 18.92 15.40 16.03
C LYS A 301 19.03 13.88 16.10
N ARG A 302 18.39 13.26 17.10
CA ARG A 302 18.39 11.81 17.31
C ARG A 302 17.83 11.02 16.13
N HIS A 303 16.76 11.52 15.52
CA HIS A 303 16.07 10.82 14.43
C HIS A 303 16.30 11.44 13.04
N LYS A 304 17.34 12.29 12.89
CA LYS A 304 17.63 13.03 11.64
C LYS A 304 17.69 12.11 10.43
N LYS A 305 18.38 10.97 10.54
CA LYS A 305 18.54 10.01 9.43
C LYS A 305 17.19 9.48 8.96
N ILE A 306 16.33 9.07 9.88
CA ILE A 306 15.00 8.49 9.60
C ILE A 306 14.08 9.54 8.98
N LEU A 307 14.03 10.72 9.60
CA LEU A 307 13.19 11.84 9.18
C LEU A 307 13.55 12.35 7.78
N TRP A 308 14.84 12.52 7.49
CA TRP A 308 15.31 13.07 6.22
C TRP A 308 15.46 12.04 5.10
N LYS A 309 15.53 10.73 5.40
CA LYS A 309 15.69 9.67 4.40
C LYS A 309 14.61 9.72 3.33
N ALA A 310 13.35 9.95 3.72
CA ALA A 310 12.23 10.05 2.79
C ALA A 310 12.35 11.30 1.91
N ALA A 311 12.58 12.47 2.51
CA ALA A 311 12.71 13.73 1.79
C ALA A 311 13.87 13.70 0.78
N LYS A 312 15.06 13.24 1.20
CA LYS A 312 16.24 13.10 0.33
C LYS A 312 16.00 12.13 -0.81
N ARG A 313 15.45 10.94 -0.52
CA ARG A 313 15.13 9.94 -1.55
C ARG A 313 14.15 10.51 -2.57
N ASN A 314 13.10 11.17 -2.12
CA ASN A 314 12.10 11.74 -3.02
C ASN A 314 12.71 12.85 -3.88
N ALA A 315 13.54 13.73 -3.32
CA ALA A 315 14.28 14.72 -4.11
C ALA A 315 15.22 14.09 -5.14
N CYS A 316 15.97 13.04 -4.79
CA CYS A 316 16.81 12.33 -5.75
C CYS A 316 15.99 11.70 -6.89
N ILE A 317 14.84 11.09 -6.58
CA ILE A 317 13.95 10.52 -7.60
C ILE A 317 13.40 11.62 -8.50
N MET A 318 12.94 12.75 -7.94
CA MET A 318 12.43 13.88 -8.73
C MET A 318 13.52 14.49 -9.62
N ALA A 319 14.74 14.65 -9.10
CA ALA A 319 15.88 15.13 -9.88
C ALA A 319 16.22 14.16 -11.03
N GLY A 320 16.17 12.85 -10.79
CA GLY A 320 16.39 11.84 -11.83
C GLY A 320 15.31 11.85 -12.92
N ILE A 321 14.03 11.98 -12.53
CA ILE A 321 12.91 12.13 -13.49
C ILE A 321 13.09 13.42 -14.30
N PHE A 322 13.41 14.53 -13.65
CA PHE A 322 13.68 15.79 -14.32
C PHE A 322 14.83 15.67 -15.33
N ALA A 323 15.95 15.05 -14.97
CA ALA A 323 17.07 14.85 -15.90
C ALA A 323 16.66 14.04 -17.14
N ALA A 324 15.86 12.98 -16.96
CA ALA A 324 15.35 12.18 -18.08
C ALA A 324 14.40 12.99 -18.99
N VAL A 325 13.50 13.79 -18.42
CA VAL A 325 12.60 14.66 -19.20
C VAL A 325 13.38 15.75 -19.92
N LEU A 326 14.36 16.37 -19.25
CA LEU A 326 15.20 17.40 -19.84
C LEU A 326 15.97 16.86 -21.05
N ILE A 327 16.56 15.66 -20.96
CA ILE A 327 17.21 14.99 -22.11
C ILE A 327 16.19 14.77 -23.24
N GLY A 328 14.99 14.30 -22.91
CA GLY A 328 13.92 14.12 -23.91
C GLY A 328 13.55 15.41 -24.64
N VAL A 329 13.45 16.52 -23.93
CA VAL A 329 13.17 17.86 -24.49
C VAL A 329 14.31 18.33 -25.40
N LEU A 330 15.56 18.08 -25.02
CA LEU A 330 16.74 18.50 -25.78
C LEU A 330 16.98 17.66 -27.05
N VAL A 331 16.53 16.41 -27.08
CA VAL A 331 16.76 15.48 -28.20
C VAL A 331 15.64 15.51 -29.24
N ASN A 332 14.40 15.84 -28.85
CA ASN A 332 13.25 15.75 -29.74
C ASN A 332 12.36 17.00 -29.67
N GLU A 333 12.30 17.75 -30.78
CA GLU A 333 11.49 18.97 -30.93
C GLU A 333 9.99 18.72 -30.71
N THR A 334 9.45 17.61 -31.21
CA THR A 334 8.03 17.27 -30.99
C THR A 334 7.70 16.97 -29.53
N PHE A 335 8.68 16.48 -28.77
CA PHE A 335 8.54 16.26 -27.33
C PHE A 335 8.70 17.57 -26.54
N CYS A 336 9.54 18.48 -27.03
CA CYS A 336 9.71 19.84 -26.52
C CYS A 336 8.40 20.62 -26.53
N GLU A 337 7.73 20.73 -27.69
CA GLU A 337 6.46 21.47 -27.85
C GLU A 337 5.36 20.92 -26.94
N LYS A 338 5.17 19.60 -26.93
CA LYS A 338 4.19 18.93 -26.07
C LYS A 338 4.47 19.16 -24.59
N THR A 339 5.75 19.21 -24.20
CA THR A 339 6.14 19.47 -22.81
C THR A 339 5.78 20.89 -22.41
N ASN A 340 5.98 21.89 -23.28
CA ASN A 340 5.63 23.27 -23.00
C ASN A 340 4.12 23.46 -22.83
N GLU A 341 3.33 22.94 -23.76
CA GLU A 341 1.85 23.00 -23.70
C GLU A 341 1.33 22.35 -22.41
N LEU A 342 1.94 21.22 -22.02
CA LEU A 342 1.61 20.51 -20.80
C LEU A 342 1.97 21.35 -19.56
N LEU A 343 3.16 21.94 -19.49
CA LEU A 343 3.57 22.73 -18.32
C LEU A 343 2.69 23.96 -18.10
N LEU A 344 2.20 24.60 -19.17
CA LEU A 344 1.31 25.76 -19.11
C LEU A 344 -0.06 25.45 -18.47
N THR A 345 -0.50 24.19 -18.47
CA THR A 345 -1.88 23.81 -18.08
C THR A 345 -1.93 22.80 -16.93
N PHE A 346 -0.80 22.19 -16.55
CA PHE A 346 -0.77 21.06 -15.61
C PHE A 346 -0.21 21.41 -14.23
N LEU A 347 -0.04 22.68 -13.87
CA LEU A 347 0.31 23.08 -12.49
C LEU A 347 -0.59 22.43 -11.41
N PRO A 348 -1.92 22.27 -11.61
CA PRO A 348 -2.80 21.56 -10.65
C PRO A 348 -2.39 20.12 -10.35
N TYR A 349 -1.69 19.45 -11.27
CA TYR A 349 -1.21 18.08 -11.11
C TYR A 349 -0.20 17.96 -9.96
N PHE A 350 0.57 19.02 -9.70
CA PHE A 350 1.57 19.03 -8.63
C PHE A 350 0.96 19.04 -7.23
N VAL A 351 -0.31 19.41 -7.07
CA VAL A 351 -1.03 19.23 -5.80
C VAL A 351 -1.05 17.76 -5.39
N PHE A 352 -1.37 16.88 -6.33
CA PHE A 352 -1.41 15.44 -6.07
C PHE A 352 -0.01 14.84 -5.89
N ILE A 353 0.96 15.26 -6.70
CA ILE A 353 2.36 14.81 -6.54
C ILE A 353 2.89 15.20 -5.16
N LEU A 354 2.72 16.46 -4.74
CA LEU A 354 3.18 16.94 -3.45
C LEU A 354 2.45 16.27 -2.28
N TYR A 355 1.16 15.93 -2.44
CA TYR A 355 0.42 15.12 -1.48
C TYR A 355 1.08 13.73 -1.28
N LEU A 356 1.42 13.03 -2.37
CA LEU A 356 2.01 11.69 -2.29
C LEU A 356 3.43 11.67 -1.70
N ILE A 357 4.20 12.72 -1.96
CA ILE A 357 5.60 12.84 -1.55
C ILE A 357 5.74 13.27 -0.08
N ASN A 358 4.70 13.86 0.50
CA ASN A 358 4.74 14.44 1.84
C ASN A 358 5.05 13.40 2.93
N PRO A 359 6.09 13.60 3.78
CA PRO A 359 6.41 12.71 4.89
C PRO A 359 5.56 12.98 6.14
N GLY A 360 4.61 13.93 6.12
CA GLY A 360 3.87 14.44 7.27
C GLY A 360 3.22 13.37 8.13
N GLY A 361 2.52 12.41 7.53
CA GLY A 361 1.93 11.28 8.25
C GLY A 361 2.97 10.37 8.93
N ARG A 362 4.17 10.22 8.35
CA ARG A 362 5.27 9.45 8.95
C ARG A 362 5.92 10.21 10.09
N VAL A 363 6.16 11.51 9.90
CA VAL A 363 6.81 12.39 10.87
C VAL A 363 5.94 12.55 12.12
N THR A 364 4.65 12.82 11.96
CA THR A 364 3.70 12.95 13.08
C THR A 364 3.56 11.65 13.87
N LYS A 365 3.56 10.49 13.20
CA LYS A 365 3.62 9.19 13.88
C LYS A 365 4.91 9.03 14.69
N LEU A 366 6.07 9.40 14.13
CA LEU A 366 7.35 9.32 14.83
C LEU A 366 7.41 10.24 16.06
N MET A 367 6.86 11.45 15.92
CA MET A 367 6.73 12.41 17.05
C MET A 367 5.85 11.84 18.15
N PHE A 368 4.74 11.17 17.80
CA PHE A 368 3.85 10.56 18.77
C PHE A 368 4.54 9.47 19.58
N VAL A 369 5.13 8.48 18.89
CA VAL A 369 5.72 7.30 19.53
C VAL A 369 6.89 7.65 20.44
N ASN A 370 7.78 8.54 19.98
CA ASN A 370 9.07 8.76 20.64
C ASN A 370 9.09 9.99 21.55
N CYS A 371 8.07 10.86 21.49
CA CYS A 371 8.04 12.09 22.27
C CYS A 371 6.68 12.32 22.94
N ASP A 372 5.60 12.41 22.16
CA ASP A 372 4.32 12.89 22.71
C ASP A 372 3.59 11.85 23.55
N HIS A 373 3.78 10.56 23.30
CA HIS A 373 3.10 9.51 24.07
C HIS A 373 3.41 9.62 25.57
N SER A 374 4.67 9.86 25.95
CA SER A 374 5.04 10.06 27.35
C SER A 374 4.68 11.46 27.86
N MET A 375 4.80 12.48 27.01
CA MET A 375 4.63 13.89 27.42
C MET A 375 3.17 14.31 27.58
N LEU A 376 2.25 13.70 26.84
CA LEU A 376 0.81 14.00 26.88
C LEU A 376 0.16 13.67 28.23
N ASN A 377 0.81 12.87 29.08
CA ASN A 377 0.36 12.59 30.44
C ASN A 377 0.44 13.85 31.33
N TYR A 378 1.40 14.75 31.05
CA TYR A 378 1.60 15.95 31.86
C TYR A 378 0.64 17.08 31.46
N THR A 379 0.10 17.77 32.47
CA THR A 379 -0.87 18.88 32.29
C THR A 379 -0.25 20.12 31.65
N PHE A 380 1.02 20.42 31.95
CA PHE A 380 1.74 21.57 31.37
C PHE A 380 1.86 21.45 29.83
N PHE A 381 1.97 20.23 29.31
CA PHE A 381 2.08 19.94 27.88
C PHE A 381 0.74 20.12 27.13
N ARG A 382 -0.37 20.14 27.87
CA ARG A 382 -1.74 20.27 27.34
C ARG A 382 -2.29 21.70 27.38
N GLN A 383 -1.49 22.68 27.84
CA GLN A 383 -1.91 24.07 27.88
C GLN A 383 -1.99 24.68 26.45
N PRO A 384 -2.99 25.51 26.14
CA PRO A 384 -3.17 26.08 24.80
C PRO A 384 -1.94 26.82 24.26
N LYS A 385 -1.27 27.62 25.12
CA LYS A 385 -0.06 28.36 24.75
C LYS A 385 1.12 27.42 24.45
N ALA A 386 1.28 26.35 25.24
CA ALA A 386 2.31 25.34 25.02
C ALA A 386 2.10 24.59 23.70
N ILE A 387 0.86 24.15 23.44
CA ILE A 387 0.48 23.46 22.20
C ILE A 387 0.73 24.34 20.98
N LEU A 388 0.37 25.62 21.02
CA LEU A 388 0.61 26.55 19.91
C LEU A 388 2.13 26.72 19.65
N LYS A 389 2.93 26.85 20.71
CA LYS A 389 4.40 26.93 20.59
C LYS A 389 4.99 25.64 19.99
N LEU A 390 4.56 24.48 20.47
CA LEU A 390 4.94 23.17 19.92
C LEU A 390 4.53 23.00 18.45
N PHE A 391 3.33 23.47 18.09
CA PHE A 391 2.84 23.48 16.71
C PHE A 391 3.76 24.31 15.80
N GLN A 392 4.12 25.53 16.19
CA GLN A 392 5.02 26.39 15.40
C GLN A 392 6.41 25.77 15.20
N ILE A 393 7.00 25.24 16.27
CA ILE A 393 8.33 24.59 16.23
C ILE A 393 8.32 23.39 15.27
N ARG A 394 7.28 22.55 15.37
CA ARG A 394 7.13 21.36 14.53
C ARG A 394 6.79 21.71 13.10
N LEU A 395 5.96 22.73 12.89
CA LEU A 395 5.63 23.22 11.56
C LEU A 395 6.89 23.66 10.82
N LYS A 396 7.77 24.44 11.47
CA LYS A 396 9.03 24.88 10.86
C LYS A 396 9.89 23.68 10.43
N SER A 397 9.99 22.66 11.28
CA SER A 397 10.79 21.47 11.00
C SER A 397 10.18 20.60 9.89
N LEU A 398 8.87 20.39 9.92
CA LEU A 398 8.16 19.61 8.92
C LEU A 398 8.15 20.31 7.55
N ALA A 399 7.90 21.62 7.54
CA ALA A 399 8.00 22.46 6.35
C ALA A 399 9.41 22.38 5.75
N LEU A 400 10.48 22.50 6.54
CA LEU A 400 11.85 22.39 6.04
C LEU A 400 12.12 21.05 5.33
N MET A 401 11.62 19.94 5.87
CA MET A 401 11.77 18.63 5.23
C MET A 401 10.98 18.50 3.93
N ASN A 402 9.81 19.15 3.85
CA ASN A 402 8.94 19.17 2.67
C ASN A 402 9.39 20.15 1.58
N LEU A 403 10.05 21.24 1.98
CA LEU A 403 10.59 22.24 1.08
C LEU A 403 11.76 21.69 0.26
N LEU A 404 12.51 20.70 0.75
CA LEU A 404 13.61 20.10 0.00
C LEU A 404 13.14 19.43 -1.32
N PRO A 405 12.20 18.46 -1.32
CA PRO A 405 11.71 17.87 -2.57
C PRO A 405 10.86 18.86 -3.38
N ALA A 406 10.10 19.76 -2.73
CA ALA A 406 9.30 20.76 -3.43
C ALA A 406 10.16 21.81 -4.14
N GLY A 407 11.30 22.20 -3.55
CA GLY A 407 12.26 23.11 -4.16
C GLY A 407 12.91 22.52 -5.41
N VAL A 408 13.26 21.22 -5.37
CA VAL A 408 13.71 20.49 -6.58
C VAL A 408 12.64 20.54 -7.65
N ILE A 409 11.38 20.21 -7.32
CA ILE A 409 10.26 20.26 -8.28
C ILE A 409 10.08 21.68 -8.85
N ALA A 410 10.05 22.71 -8.00
CA ALA A 410 9.86 24.09 -8.42
C ALA A 410 10.98 24.55 -9.38
N ALA A 411 12.23 24.27 -9.04
CA ALA A 411 13.38 24.57 -9.89
C ALA A 411 13.33 23.79 -11.20
N SER A 412 13.08 22.48 -11.13
CA SER A 412 12.96 21.61 -12.30
C SER A 412 11.88 22.07 -13.28
N LEU A 413 10.70 22.43 -12.78
CA LEU A 413 9.61 22.91 -13.63
C LEU A 413 9.92 24.26 -14.27
N SER A 414 10.54 25.17 -13.52
CA SER A 414 10.94 26.48 -14.04
C SER A 414 11.97 26.34 -15.18
N VAL A 415 12.95 25.45 -15.00
CA VAL A 415 13.96 25.17 -16.03
C VAL A 415 13.34 24.48 -17.25
N LEU A 416 12.48 23.46 -17.06
CA LEU A 416 11.80 22.82 -18.19
C LEU A 416 10.96 23.81 -18.98
N LEU A 417 10.22 24.68 -18.29
CA LEU A 417 9.38 25.69 -18.92
C LEU A 417 10.22 26.69 -19.72
N PHE A 418 11.39 27.08 -19.20
CA PHE A 418 12.32 27.96 -19.91
C PHE A 418 12.91 27.30 -21.17
N VAL A 419 13.33 26.04 -21.09
CA VAL A 419 13.95 25.32 -22.21
C VAL A 419 12.93 24.90 -23.28
N SER A 420 11.68 24.64 -22.90
CA SER A 420 10.67 24.08 -23.81
C SER A 420 9.91 25.09 -24.68
N GLY A 421 10.18 26.39 -24.55
CA GLY A 421 9.55 27.44 -25.35
C GLY A 421 8.97 28.60 -24.55
N GLY A 422 9.00 28.52 -23.22
CA GLY A 422 8.73 29.63 -22.31
C GLY A 422 7.25 30.01 -22.17
N THR A 423 7.01 31.07 -21.39
CA THR A 423 5.68 31.66 -21.17
C THR A 423 5.58 33.07 -21.73
N LYS A 424 4.34 33.55 -21.90
CA LYS A 424 4.08 34.92 -22.35
C LYS A 424 4.50 35.98 -21.33
N SER A 425 4.54 35.62 -20.03
CA SER A 425 4.86 36.53 -18.94
C SER A 425 5.95 35.96 -18.03
N GLY A 426 7.01 36.74 -17.77
CA GLY A 426 8.07 36.38 -16.82
C GLY A 426 7.57 36.14 -15.39
N TRP A 427 6.41 36.70 -15.03
CA TRP A 427 5.77 36.47 -13.73
C TRP A 427 5.30 35.03 -13.52
N ASP A 428 5.01 34.29 -14.59
CA ASP A 428 4.53 32.91 -14.50
C ASP A 428 5.57 32.00 -13.86
N TYR A 429 6.87 32.25 -14.08
CA TYR A 429 7.96 31.53 -13.43
C TYR A 429 7.96 31.74 -11.92
N VAL A 430 7.79 33.00 -11.48
CA VAL A 430 7.76 33.34 -10.05
C VAL A 430 6.52 32.73 -9.40
N ILE A 431 5.35 32.86 -10.04
CA ILE A 431 4.09 32.28 -9.56
C ILE A 431 4.19 30.76 -9.47
N LEU A 432 4.81 30.10 -10.45
CA LEU A 432 5.05 28.66 -10.44
C LEU A 432 5.89 28.25 -9.23
N ILE A 433 7.04 28.89 -9.01
CA ILE A 433 7.92 28.56 -7.88
C ILE A 433 7.19 28.77 -6.56
N VAL A 434 6.58 29.95 -6.37
CA VAL A 434 5.93 30.32 -5.11
C VAL A 434 4.73 29.42 -4.83
N SER A 435 3.92 29.09 -5.84
CA SER A 435 2.75 28.20 -5.67
C SER A 435 3.17 26.77 -5.28
N VAL A 436 4.18 26.19 -5.91
CA VAL A 436 4.70 24.85 -5.58
C VAL A 436 5.21 24.81 -4.13
N LEU A 437 5.95 25.83 -3.71
CA LEU A 437 6.43 25.94 -2.33
C LEU A 437 5.27 26.15 -1.33
N ALA A 438 4.29 26.98 -1.68
CA ALA A 438 3.11 27.24 -0.86
C ALA A 438 2.27 25.97 -0.65
N ILE A 439 2.03 25.19 -1.71
CA ILE A 439 1.32 23.89 -1.63
C ILE A 439 2.07 22.91 -0.72
N SER A 440 3.41 22.88 -0.80
CA SER A 440 4.24 22.04 0.07
C SER A 440 4.11 22.41 1.56
N VAL A 441 4.11 23.72 1.86
CA VAL A 441 3.87 24.23 3.21
C VAL A 441 2.44 23.92 3.66
N PHE A 442 1.44 24.08 2.79
CA PHE A 442 0.04 23.75 3.06
C PHE A 442 -0.10 22.29 3.52
N PHE A 443 0.49 21.32 2.83
CA PHE A 443 0.41 19.93 3.28
C PHE A 443 1.12 19.70 4.61
N SER A 444 2.22 20.40 4.87
CA SER A 444 2.89 20.37 6.18
C SER A 444 1.96 20.86 7.30
N VAL A 445 1.23 21.95 7.06
CA VAL A 445 0.23 22.49 7.97
C VAL A 445 -0.95 21.53 8.13
N HIS A 446 -1.51 21.02 7.03
CA HIS A 446 -2.66 20.11 7.00
C HIS A 446 -2.42 18.85 7.85
N TYR A 447 -1.31 18.13 7.62
CA TYR A 447 -0.99 16.93 8.40
C TYR A 447 -0.79 17.24 9.89
N LEU A 448 -0.21 18.40 10.21
CA LEU A 448 0.02 18.79 11.59
C LEU A 448 -1.29 19.18 12.30
N ILE A 449 -2.21 19.90 11.64
CA ILE A 449 -3.55 20.17 12.19
C ILE A 449 -4.28 18.86 12.45
N CYS A 450 -4.31 17.95 11.47
CA CYS A 450 -4.95 16.65 11.62
C CYS A 450 -4.38 15.90 12.82
N TYR A 451 -3.06 15.98 13.03
CA TYR A 451 -2.41 15.40 14.20
C TYR A 451 -2.89 16.01 15.52
N TYR A 452 -2.89 17.35 15.67
CA TYR A 452 -3.29 18.02 16.91
C TYR A 452 -4.79 17.99 17.20
N LEU A 453 -5.64 18.09 16.18
CA LEU A 453 -7.09 18.12 16.34
C LEU A 453 -7.71 16.73 16.45
N LEU A 454 -7.19 15.75 15.71
CA LEU A 454 -7.81 14.42 15.65
C LEU A 454 -7.09 13.39 16.50
N GLN A 455 -5.79 13.58 16.78
CA GLN A 455 -4.90 12.61 17.43
C GLN A 455 -5.15 11.17 16.96
N PRO A 456 -4.61 10.79 15.80
CA PRO A 456 -4.99 9.54 15.14
C PRO A 456 -4.37 8.27 15.74
N TYR A 457 -3.44 8.40 16.70
CA TYR A 457 -2.63 7.31 17.23
C TYR A 457 -3.02 6.94 18.67
N LYS A 458 -3.08 5.62 18.96
CA LYS A 458 -3.29 5.04 20.29
C LYS A 458 -2.00 4.43 20.88
N GLU A 459 -2.07 3.92 22.12
CA GLU A 459 -1.03 3.06 22.70
C GLU A 459 -0.67 1.92 21.73
N GLY A 460 0.62 1.77 21.42
CA GLY A 460 1.12 0.87 20.37
C GLY A 460 1.21 1.48 18.96
N ALA A 461 0.85 2.76 18.79
CA ALA A 461 0.95 3.51 17.52
C ALA A 461 0.07 3.02 16.36
N TYR A 462 -0.96 2.23 16.68
CA TYR A 462 -2.01 1.82 15.75
C TYR A 462 -2.85 3.04 15.32
N MET A 463 -3.08 3.16 14.01
CA MET A 463 -4.01 4.16 13.46
C MET A 463 -5.45 3.61 13.52
N GLU A 464 -6.28 4.17 14.41
CA GLU A 464 -7.68 3.74 14.58
C GLU A 464 -8.71 4.87 14.42
N SER A 465 -8.27 6.12 14.22
CA SER A 465 -9.22 7.23 14.14
C SER A 465 -9.95 7.25 12.79
N GLY A 466 -11.20 6.75 12.77
CA GLY A 466 -12.08 6.81 11.60
C GLY A 466 -12.25 8.23 11.04
N THR A 467 -12.24 9.26 11.89
CA THR A 467 -12.24 10.67 11.45
C THR A 467 -11.00 11.04 10.66
N TYR A 468 -9.81 10.63 11.12
CA TYR A 468 -8.57 10.89 10.40
C TYR A 468 -8.55 10.16 9.05
N THR A 469 -9.09 8.94 9.00
CA THR A 469 -9.26 8.18 7.76
C THR A 469 -10.19 8.91 6.77
N ILE A 470 -11.33 9.43 7.23
CA ILE A 470 -12.25 10.20 6.39
C ILE A 470 -11.57 11.47 5.88
N VAL A 471 -10.94 12.25 6.76
CA VAL A 471 -10.25 13.49 6.35
C VAL A 471 -9.15 13.17 5.34
N SER A 472 -8.36 12.12 5.56
CA SER A 472 -7.33 11.69 4.61
C SER A 472 -7.92 11.25 3.26
N CYS A 473 -9.07 10.57 3.29
CA CYS A 473 -9.79 10.15 2.08
C CYS A 473 -10.36 11.35 1.30
N VAL A 474 -10.95 12.31 1.99
CA VAL A 474 -11.43 13.57 1.40
C VAL A 474 -10.26 14.35 0.81
N THR A 475 -9.16 14.53 1.54
CA THR A 475 -7.95 15.19 1.03
C THR A 475 -7.41 14.48 -0.22
N TYR A 476 -7.39 13.15 -0.23
CA TYR A 476 -6.99 12.37 -1.42
C TYR A 476 -7.89 12.68 -2.61
N PHE A 477 -9.22 12.64 -2.46
CA PHE A 477 -10.15 12.91 -3.55
C PHE A 477 -10.07 14.35 -4.05
N VAL A 478 -9.90 15.33 -3.15
CA VAL A 478 -9.69 16.74 -3.52
C VAL A 478 -8.42 16.89 -4.34
N CYS A 479 -7.29 16.32 -3.88
CA CYS A 479 -6.02 16.37 -4.61
C CYS A 479 -6.12 15.65 -5.96
N PHE A 480 -6.81 14.51 -6.02
CA PHE A 480 -7.05 13.78 -7.26
C PHE A 480 -7.91 14.57 -8.24
N TYR A 481 -8.97 15.23 -7.76
CA TYR A 481 -9.81 16.07 -8.61
C TYR A 481 -9.04 17.29 -9.14
N CYS A 482 -8.11 17.85 -8.37
CA CYS A 482 -7.22 18.92 -8.84
C CYS A 482 -6.45 18.51 -10.12
N MET A 483 -6.10 17.23 -10.30
CA MET A 483 -5.42 16.76 -11.52
C MET A 483 -6.28 16.90 -12.79
N LYS A 484 -7.62 16.97 -12.64
CA LYS A 484 -8.53 17.16 -13.78
C LYS A 484 -8.68 18.62 -14.18
N LEU A 485 -8.24 19.56 -13.34
CA LEU A 485 -8.29 20.98 -13.64
C LEU A 485 -7.26 21.30 -14.72
N ARG A 486 -7.73 21.97 -15.78
CA ARG A 486 -6.93 22.49 -16.89
C ARG A 486 -7.01 24.01 -16.82
N VAL A 487 -6.11 24.61 -16.07
CA VAL A 487 -6.12 26.05 -15.78
C VAL A 487 -4.71 26.57 -16.02
N ASP A 488 -4.60 27.82 -16.48
CA ASP A 488 -3.34 28.51 -16.67
C ASP A 488 -2.56 28.66 -15.35
N ILE A 489 -1.23 28.76 -15.49
CA ILE A 489 -0.30 28.88 -14.36
C ILE A 489 -0.65 30.07 -13.45
N ALA A 490 -0.98 31.23 -14.04
CA ALA A 490 -1.20 32.46 -13.29
C ALA A 490 -2.45 32.36 -12.41
N LEU A 491 -3.61 32.02 -12.99
CA LEU A 491 -4.86 31.88 -12.25
C LEU A 491 -4.76 30.81 -11.18
N PHE A 492 -4.29 29.61 -11.53
CA PHE A 492 -4.19 28.52 -10.56
C PHE A 492 -3.17 28.83 -9.46
N GLY A 493 -2.01 29.37 -9.82
CA GLY A 493 -0.95 29.68 -8.88
C GLY A 493 -1.37 30.75 -7.86
N LEU A 494 -2.01 31.83 -8.31
CA LEU A 494 -2.53 32.88 -7.42
C LEU A 494 -3.61 32.35 -6.47
N LEU A 495 -4.57 31.59 -6.99
CA LEU A 495 -5.62 30.98 -6.18
C LEU A 495 -5.03 29.99 -5.16
N ALA A 496 -4.06 29.18 -5.56
CA ALA A 496 -3.37 28.24 -4.68
C ALA A 496 -2.63 28.96 -3.56
N ILE A 497 -1.90 30.04 -3.87
CA ILE A 497 -1.17 30.85 -2.87
C ILE A 497 -2.17 31.47 -1.87
N ALA A 498 -3.23 32.12 -2.38
CA ALA A 498 -4.26 32.73 -1.55
C ALA A 498 -4.93 31.70 -0.63
N PHE A 499 -5.30 30.53 -1.17
CA PHE A 499 -5.87 29.43 -0.40
C PHE A 499 -4.90 28.91 0.67
N CYS A 500 -3.62 28.72 0.34
CA CYS A 500 -2.62 28.25 1.29
C CYS A 500 -2.45 29.22 2.45
N LEU A 501 -2.39 30.54 2.18
CA LEU A 501 -2.29 31.58 3.21
C LEU A 501 -3.53 31.59 4.11
N ALA A 502 -4.74 31.61 3.52
CA ALA A 502 -5.99 31.56 4.26
C ALA A 502 -6.08 30.31 5.15
N TYR A 503 -5.71 29.14 4.61
CA TYR A 503 -5.70 27.89 5.35
C TYR A 503 -4.72 27.91 6.53
N CYS A 504 -3.51 28.46 6.34
CA CYS A 504 -2.53 28.59 7.42
C CYS A 504 -3.03 29.48 8.57
N ILE A 505 -3.76 30.55 8.27
CA ILE A 505 -4.35 31.42 9.30
C ILE A 505 -5.43 30.65 10.07
N VAL A 506 -6.36 30.02 9.36
CA VAL A 506 -7.45 29.22 9.96
C VAL A 506 -6.87 28.08 10.81
N ALA A 507 -5.81 27.43 10.34
CA ALA A 507 -5.09 26.39 11.05
C ALA A 507 -4.61 26.83 12.44
N CYS A 508 -3.91 27.96 12.51
CA CYS A 508 -3.38 28.50 13.75
C CYS A 508 -4.51 28.82 14.74
N VAL A 509 -5.62 29.39 14.26
CA VAL A 509 -6.79 29.71 15.09
C VAL A 509 -7.45 28.43 15.63
N LEU A 510 -7.64 27.41 14.79
CA LEU A 510 -8.24 26.14 15.19
C LEU A 510 -7.37 25.40 16.21
N VAL A 511 -6.05 25.37 16.00
CA VAL A 511 -5.11 24.74 16.94
C VAL A 511 -5.17 25.43 18.29
N TYR A 512 -5.16 26.77 18.34
CA TYR A 512 -5.24 27.50 19.60
C TYR A 512 -6.56 27.25 20.35
N LYS A 513 -7.71 27.25 19.64
CA LYS A 513 -9.04 27.11 20.28
C LYS A 513 -9.40 25.68 20.67
N ILE A 514 -9.03 24.68 19.85
CA ILE A 514 -9.58 23.32 19.94
C ILE A 514 -8.54 22.31 20.42
N ALA A 515 -7.27 22.45 20.05
CA ALA A 515 -6.28 21.38 20.23
C ALA A 515 -6.08 20.97 21.69
N TRP A 516 -6.20 21.89 22.65
CA TRP A 516 -6.06 21.58 24.08
C TRP A 516 -7.13 20.60 24.61
N LYS A 517 -8.30 20.51 23.97
CA LYS A 517 -9.35 19.53 24.32
C LYS A 517 -9.13 18.18 23.67
N THR A 518 -8.54 18.16 22.47
CA THR A 518 -8.48 16.98 21.60
C THR A 518 -7.15 16.25 21.64
N PHE A 519 -6.06 16.96 21.96
CA PHE A 519 -4.69 16.45 22.03
C PHE A 519 -4.43 15.78 23.39
N LYS A 520 -5.02 14.60 23.56
CA LYS A 520 -4.86 13.71 24.72
C LYS A 520 -4.82 12.25 24.27
N ILE A 521 -4.10 11.41 25.02
CA ILE A 521 -4.07 9.96 24.79
C ILE A 521 -5.51 9.42 24.78
N ARG A 522 -5.81 8.62 23.77
CA ARG A 522 -7.10 7.95 23.61
C ARG A 522 -6.89 6.46 23.88
N ASN A 523 -7.50 5.96 24.95
CA ASN A 523 -7.51 4.54 25.28
C ASN A 523 -8.45 3.77 24.33
#